data_AF-A0A3D2ZCL6-F1
#
_entry.id   AF-A0A3D2ZCL6-F1
#
_cell.length_a   1.000
_cell.length_b   1.000
_cell.length_c   1.000
_cell.angle_alpha   90.00
_cell.angle_beta   90.00
_cell.angle_gamma   90.00
#
_symmetry.space_group_name_H-M   'P 1'
#
loop_
_entity.id
_entity.type
_entity.pdbx_description
1 polymer ?
#
loop_
_entity_poly.entity_id
_entity_poly.type
_entity_poly.pdbx_seq_one_letter_code
_entity_poly.pdbx_strand_id
1 'polypeptide(L)'
;MRIVIRELFETVILALLIFLGLQFSMGNYRVEGSSMLPNLAEGEYVIVNKLVYMRFDPRDLVSLIPFVEVGDDSDVFPFHAPRRGEVIIFEFPNN
;
A
#
# COMPACT_ATOMS: atom_id res chain seq x y z
N MET A 1 -10.45 25.84 27.52
CA MET A 1 -11.11 25.20 26.37
C MET A 1 -10.21 25.08 25.14
N ARG A 2 -9.52 26.13 24.68
CA ARG A 2 -8.71 26.09 23.43
C ARG A 2 -7.56 25.06 23.43
N ILE A 3 -6.96 24.80 24.60
CA ILE A 3 -5.90 23.78 24.79
C ILE A 3 -6.48 22.37 24.66
N VAL A 4 -7.54 22.06 25.40
CA VAL A 4 -8.23 20.76 25.35
C VAL A 4 -8.71 20.40 23.94
N ILE A 5 -9.24 21.38 23.18
CA ILE A 5 -9.66 21.15 21.79
C ILE A 5 -8.46 20.80 20.89
N ARG A 6 -7.31 21.46 21.08
CA ARG A 6 -6.10 21.16 20.31
C ARG A 6 -5.56 19.77 20.63
N GLU A 7 -5.47 19.43 21.90
CA GLU A 7 -4.99 18.12 22.36
C GLU A 7 -5.88 16.97 21.86
N LEU A 8 -7.21 17.17 21.91
CA LEU A 8 -8.16 16.21 21.36
C LEU A 8 -7.98 16.06 19.86
N PHE A 9 -7.86 17.17 19.14
CA PHE A 9 -7.71 17.18 17.69
C PHE A 9 -6.41 16.50 17.24
N GLU A 10 -5.30 16.77 17.93
CA GLU A 10 -4.01 16.10 17.68
C GLU A 10 -4.11 14.60 17.90
N THR A 11 -4.74 14.18 19.00
CA THR A 11 -4.96 12.76 19.29
C THR A 11 -5.82 12.09 18.22
N VAL A 12 -6.90 12.74 17.79
CA VAL A 12 -7.79 12.24 16.74
C VAL A 12 -7.05 12.13 15.40
N ILE A 13 -6.27 13.14 15.02
CA ILE A 13 -5.47 13.09 13.79
C ILE A 13 -4.46 11.95 13.86
N LEU A 14 -3.73 11.83 14.97
CA LEU A 14 -2.72 10.76 15.12
C LEU A 14 -3.38 9.38 15.01
N ALA A 15 -4.51 9.18 15.70
CA ALA A 15 -5.27 7.94 15.62
C ALA A 15 -5.76 7.66 14.19
N LEU A 16 -6.26 8.68 13.49
CA LEU A 16 -6.69 8.56 12.10
C LEU A 16 -5.53 8.23 11.16
N LEU A 17 -4.37 8.86 11.32
CA LEU A 17 -3.19 8.58 10.51
C LEU A 17 -2.72 7.13 10.69
N ILE A 18 -2.65 6.65 11.93
CA ILE A 18 -2.30 5.26 12.22
C ILE A 18 -3.36 4.32 11.63
N PHE A 19 -4.64 4.61 11.86
CA PHE A 19 -5.75 3.80 11.38
C PHE A 19 -5.75 3.68 9.85
N LEU A 20 -5.63 4.80 9.14
CA LEU A 20 -5.57 4.82 7.68
C LEU A 20 -4.32 4.10 7.18
N GLY A 21 -3.15 4.33 7.79
CA GLY A 21 -1.92 3.63 7.46
C GLY A 21 -2.07 2.11 7.52
N LEU A 22 -2.70 1.59 8.59
CA LEU A 22 -2.99 0.16 8.71
C LEU A 22 -4.04 -0.32 7.70
N GLN A 23 -5.12 0.44 7.52
CA GLN A 23 -6.23 0.09 6.63
C GLN A 23 -5.80 0.03 5.15
N PHE A 24 -4.90 0.91 4.73
CA PHE A 24 -4.37 0.89 3.36
C PHE A 24 -3.23 -0.11 3.17
N SER A 25 -2.44 -0.35 4.23
CA SER A 25 -1.31 -1.28 4.19
C SER A 25 -1.75 -2.73 4.18
N MET A 26 -2.69 -3.10 5.03
CA MET A 26 -3.09 -4.49 5.22
C MET A 26 -4.34 -4.81 4.40
N GLY A 27 -4.29 -5.86 3.59
CA GLY A 27 -5.45 -6.38 2.87
C GLY A 27 -5.66 -7.86 3.16
N ASN A 28 -6.91 -8.26 3.40
CA ASN A 28 -7.30 -9.66 3.52
C ASN A 28 -7.82 -10.17 2.16
N TYR A 29 -7.21 -11.22 1.64
CA TYR A 29 -7.56 -11.82 0.34
C TYR A 29 -7.90 -13.29 0.52
N ARG A 30 -8.88 -13.78 -0.26
CA ARG A 30 -9.19 -15.20 -0.33
C ARG A 30 -8.49 -15.82 -1.52
N VAL A 31 -7.84 -16.96 -1.32
CA VAL A 31 -7.25 -17.74 -2.40
C VAL A 31 -8.36 -18.46 -3.16
N GLU A 32 -8.39 -18.28 -4.48
CA GLU A 32 -9.35 -18.93 -5.38
C GLU A 32 -8.62 -19.86 -6.36
N GLY A 33 -9.14 -21.09 -6.51
CA GLY A 33 -8.53 -22.13 -7.34
C GLY A 33 -7.34 -22.85 -6.69
N SER A 34 -6.72 -23.76 -7.45
CA SER A 34 -5.71 -24.71 -6.95
C SER A 34 -4.26 -24.36 -7.31
N SER A 35 -4.02 -23.24 -7.99
CA SER A 35 -2.72 -22.88 -8.57
C SER A 35 -1.61 -22.63 -7.54
N MET A 36 -1.95 -22.38 -6.28
CA MET A 36 -0.97 -22.14 -5.21
C MET A 36 -0.73 -23.35 -4.29
N LEU A 37 -1.29 -24.52 -4.63
CA LEU A 37 -0.96 -25.76 -3.94
C LEU A 37 0.53 -26.10 -4.09
N PRO A 38 1.17 -26.68 -3.06
CA PRO A 38 0.59 -27.10 -1.77
C PRO A 38 0.61 -26.01 -0.69
N ASN A 39 1.18 -24.84 -0.95
CA ASN A 39 1.44 -23.83 0.08
C ASN A 39 0.17 -23.12 0.55
N LEU A 40 -0.74 -22.83 -0.39
CA LEU A 40 -2.00 -22.13 -0.12
C LEU A 40 -3.13 -22.94 -0.74
N ALA A 41 -4.08 -23.33 0.11
CA ALA A 41 -5.25 -24.08 -0.28
C ALA A 41 -6.39 -23.14 -0.70
N GLU A 42 -7.29 -23.66 -1.53
CA GLU A 42 -8.49 -22.94 -1.95
C GLU A 42 -9.37 -22.58 -0.74
N GLY A 43 -9.84 -21.33 -0.70
CA GLY A 43 -10.68 -20.81 0.38
C GLY A 43 -9.92 -20.28 1.60
N GLU A 44 -8.58 -20.41 1.63
CA GLU A 44 -7.77 -19.79 2.68
C GLU A 44 -7.75 -18.27 2.56
N TYR A 45 -7.67 -17.60 3.72
CA TYR A 45 -7.52 -16.15 3.80
C TYR A 45 -6.08 -15.78 4.13
N VAL A 46 -5.50 -14.89 3.33
CA VAL A 46 -4.16 -14.37 3.51
C VAL A 46 -4.19 -12.88 3.79
N ILE A 47 -3.34 -12.45 4.71
CA ILE A 47 -3.11 -11.03 4.99
C ILE A 47 -1.89 -10.59 4.19
N VAL A 48 -2.06 -9.53 3.42
CA VAL A 48 -1.02 -9.00 2.52
C VAL A 48 -0.66 -7.59 2.92
N ASN A 49 0.64 -7.30 2.92
CA ASN A 49 1.17 -5.95 3.06
C ASN A 49 1.34 -5.31 1.67
N LYS A 50 0.42 -4.40 1.34
CA LYS A 50 0.38 -3.66 0.07
C LYS A 50 1.45 -2.59 -0.02
N LEU A 51 1.86 -1.98 1.10
CA LEU A 51 2.82 -0.87 1.10
C LEU A 51 4.19 -1.26 0.53
N VAL A 52 4.61 -2.52 0.72
CA VAL A 52 5.92 -2.99 0.24
C VAL A 52 6.04 -2.91 -1.28
N TYR A 53 4.95 -3.20 -2.00
CA TYR A 53 4.91 -3.25 -3.46
C TYR A 53 4.08 -2.12 -4.07
N MET A 54 3.68 -1.14 -3.27
CA MET A 54 2.96 0.03 -3.76
C MET A 54 3.89 0.82 -4.67
N ARG A 55 3.48 0.97 -5.92
CA ARG A 55 4.14 1.84 -6.87
C ARG A 55 3.73 3.25 -6.52
N PHE A 56 4.67 4.02 -6.00
CA PHE A 56 4.49 5.45 -5.84
C PHE A 56 5.03 6.10 -7.11
N ASP A 57 4.16 6.77 -7.87
CA ASP A 57 4.64 7.76 -8.83
C ASP A 57 4.79 9.09 -8.08
N PRO A 58 6.02 9.51 -7.73
CA PRO A 58 6.24 10.81 -7.11
C PRO A 58 5.70 11.97 -7.99
N ARG A 59 5.42 11.77 -9.29
CA ARG A 59 4.80 12.78 -10.16
C ARG A 59 3.39 13.18 -9.72
N ASP A 60 2.57 12.28 -9.18
CA ASP A 60 1.21 12.65 -8.74
C ASP A 60 1.25 13.67 -7.58
N LEU A 61 2.29 13.60 -6.75
CA LEU A 61 2.47 14.54 -5.65
C LEU A 61 3.26 15.80 -6.06
N VAL A 62 4.31 15.63 -6.89
CA VAL A 62 5.21 16.70 -7.33
C VAL A 62 4.57 17.59 -8.40
N SER A 63 3.63 17.07 -9.21
CA SER A 63 2.88 17.84 -10.21
C SER A 63 2.00 18.96 -9.61
N LEU A 64 1.70 18.89 -8.31
CA LEU A 64 0.96 19.93 -7.60
C LEU A 64 1.83 21.15 -7.26
N ILE A 65 3.16 21.05 -7.41
CA ILE A 65 4.13 22.12 -7.16
C ILE A 65 4.55 22.71 -8.51
N PRO A 66 4.14 23.95 -8.85
CA PRO A 66 4.67 24.61 -10.04
C PRO A 66 6.19 24.78 -9.90
N PHE A 67 6.91 24.73 -11.03
CA PHE A 67 8.38 24.94 -11.16
C PHE A 67 9.31 23.74 -10.92
N VAL A 68 8.81 22.50 -10.85
CA VAL A 68 9.67 21.30 -10.79
C VAL A 68 9.58 20.50 -12.09
N GLU A 69 10.67 20.44 -12.86
CA GLU A 69 10.79 19.55 -14.02
C GLU A 69 11.18 18.14 -13.54
N VAL A 70 10.28 17.18 -13.72
CA VAL A 70 10.52 15.78 -13.32
C VAL A 70 11.18 15.02 -14.48
N GLY A 71 12.41 14.58 -14.27
CA GLY A 71 13.13 13.71 -15.20
C GLY A 71 12.51 12.32 -15.30
N ASP A 72 12.60 11.72 -16.49
CA ASP A 72 12.03 10.43 -16.83
C ASP A 72 12.81 9.28 -16.16
N ASP A 73 12.11 8.44 -15.39
CA ASP A 73 11.96 7.00 -15.64
C ASP A 73 11.93 6.12 -14.36
N SER A 74 11.08 5.09 -14.43
CA SER A 74 10.81 3.98 -13.49
C SER A 74 9.92 4.22 -12.25
N ASP A 75 8.84 3.44 -12.17
CA ASP A 75 8.12 3.15 -10.93
C ASP A 75 9.14 2.70 -9.87
N VAL A 76 9.35 3.50 -8.82
CA VAL A 76 10.29 3.17 -7.76
C VAL A 76 9.55 2.40 -6.67
N PHE A 77 10.01 1.18 -6.38
CA PHE A 77 9.55 0.45 -5.20
C PHE A 77 10.19 1.06 -3.94
N PRO A 78 9.41 1.58 -2.98
CA PRO A 78 9.95 2.33 -1.84
C PRO A 78 10.79 1.49 -0.87
N PHE A 79 10.59 0.16 -0.86
CA PHE A 79 11.32 -0.76 0.01
C PHE A 79 12.24 -1.71 -0.78
N HIS A 80 11.67 -2.51 -1.68
CA HIS A 80 12.42 -3.37 -2.58
C HIS A 80 11.54 -3.81 -3.77
N ALA A 81 12.18 -4.11 -4.90
CA ALA A 81 11.50 -4.79 -5.99
C ALA A 81 11.09 -6.22 -5.57
N PRO A 82 10.07 -6.82 -6.21
CA PRO A 82 9.70 -8.22 -5.97
C PRO A 82 10.88 -9.17 -6.16
N ARG A 83 11.09 -10.07 -5.20
CA ARG A 83 12.18 -11.05 -5.22
C ARG A 83 11.66 -12.45 -5.49
N ARG A 84 12.53 -13.31 -6.01
CA ARG A 84 12.21 -14.73 -6.21
C ARG A 84 11.85 -15.37 -4.86
N GLY A 85 10.75 -16.11 -4.85
CA GLY A 85 10.23 -16.78 -3.66
C GLY A 85 9.20 -15.96 -2.88
N GLU A 86 8.97 -14.69 -3.22
CA GLU A 86 7.88 -13.90 -2.65
C GLU A 86 6.55 -14.27 -3.33
N VAL A 87 5.48 -14.35 -2.54
CA VAL A 87 4.10 -14.48 -3.05
C VAL A 87 3.54 -13.07 -3.22
N ILE A 88 3.24 -12.71 -4.47
CA ILE A 88 2.74 -11.39 -4.83
C ILE A 88 1.33 -11.49 -5.40
N ILE A 89 0.53 -10.46 -5.15
CA ILE A 89 -0.77 -10.26 -5.79
C ILE A 89 -0.59 -9.18 -6.84
N PHE A 90 -1.06 -9.42 -8.05
CA PHE A 90 -1.01 -8.48 -9.16
C PHE A 90 -2.32 -8.54 -9.96
N GLU A 91 -2.63 -7.46 -10.65
CA GLU A 91 -3.77 -7.42 -11.56
C GLU A 91 -3.47 -8.24 -12.82
N PHE A 92 -4.45 -9.03 -13.26
CA PHE A 92 -4.27 -9.88 -14.43
C PHE A 92 -4.09 -9.02 -15.69
N PRO A 93 -3.03 -9.21 -16.49
CA PRO A 93 -2.63 -8.25 -17.52
C PRO A 93 -3.58 -8.16 -18.74
N ASN A 94 -4.55 -9.07 -18.89
CA ASN A 94 -5.45 -9.12 -20.04
C ASN A 94 -6.90 -8.72 -19.70
N ASN A 95 -7.09 -7.77 -18.79
CA ASN A 95 -8.41 -7.21 -18.47
C ASN A 95 -8.62 -5.86 -19.18
#